data_AF-A0A957VNQ1-F1
#
_entry.id   AF-A0A957VNQ1-F1
#
_cell.length_a   1.000
_cell.length_b   1.000
_cell.length_c   1.000
_cell.angle_alpha   90.00
_cell.angle_beta   90.00
_cell.angle_gamma   90.00
#
_symmetry.space_group_name_H-M   'P 1'
#
loop_
_entity.id
_entity.type
_entity.pdbx_description
1 polymer ?
#
loop_
_entity_poly.entity_id
_entity_poly.type
_entity_poly.pdbx_seq_one_letter_code
_entity_poly.pdbx_strand_id
1 'polypeptide(L)'
;MDRATPVAHNEEIELYIRTYYSLLRSSGAIRVRSLEDTHAAMNSNLHYQAAQPDLDMSALSYAALRLPDCIPETSLLVLGQMEEVFNREGYKVQKWKPVRAPARRRKFYFDAKRGTLAAFVASVSDIDDIIPTLTAYQIEWNKINEKLNNGDVAARLRAFETGNGYAPMALLDDIRRALDLSAEDFSKLGQMWPGHLLLDNLQKAVDRRLDLRVTVLGSGLSDYRRAV
;
A
#
# COMPACT_ATOMS: atom_id res chain seq x y z
N MET A 1 24.93 -30.53 -19.51
CA MET A 1 25.19 -29.77 -18.27
C MET A 1 23.92 -29.01 -17.94
N ASP A 2 23.04 -29.63 -17.16
CA ASP A 2 21.84 -28.98 -16.65
C ASP A 2 22.28 -27.90 -15.66
N ARG A 3 22.12 -26.64 -16.06
CA ARG A 3 22.15 -25.51 -15.14
C ARG A 3 20.77 -25.40 -14.51
N ALA A 4 20.45 -26.31 -13.59
CA ALA A 4 19.35 -26.08 -12.67
C ALA A 4 19.73 -24.86 -11.81
N THR A 5 19.04 -23.75 -12.04
CA THR A 5 19.09 -22.57 -11.18
C THR A 5 18.77 -23.03 -9.76
N PRO A 6 19.56 -22.67 -8.71
CA PRO A 6 19.23 -23.07 -7.36
C PRO A 6 17.92 -22.39 -6.98
N VAL A 7 16.82 -23.15 -6.98
CA VAL A 7 15.56 -22.70 -6.39
C VAL A 7 15.73 -22.87 -4.90
N ALA A 8 16.15 -21.81 -4.20
CA ALA A 8 15.92 -21.73 -2.78
C ALA A 8 14.40 -21.77 -2.59
N HIS A 9 13.85 -22.95 -2.32
CA HIS A 9 12.46 -23.11 -1.89
C HIS A 9 12.36 -22.43 -0.52
N ASN A 10 12.07 -21.13 -0.52
CA ASN A 10 11.77 -20.44 0.71
C ASN A 10 10.31 -20.79 1.08
N GLU A 11 10.18 -21.78 1.96
CA GLU A 11 8.88 -22.26 2.48
C GLU A 11 8.01 -21.12 3.02
N GLU A 12 8.61 -20.05 3.54
CA GLU A 12 7.93 -18.88 4.08
C GLU A 12 7.29 -18.04 2.95
N ILE A 13 7.97 -17.90 1.82
CA ILE A 13 7.42 -17.25 0.62
C ILE A 13 6.23 -18.06 0.08
N GLU A 14 6.37 -19.38 -0.02
CA GLU A 14 5.28 -20.26 -0.46
C GLU A 14 4.09 -20.23 0.49
N LEU A 15 4.35 -20.20 1.80
CA LEU A 15 3.32 -20.06 2.83
C LEU A 15 2.58 -18.73 2.66
N TYR A 16 3.29 -17.63 2.47
CA TYR A 16 2.68 -16.32 2.23
C TYR A 16 1.79 -16.32 0.98
N ILE A 17 2.31 -16.86 -0.13
CA ILE A 17 1.57 -16.99 -1.40
C ILE A 17 0.30 -17.83 -1.23
N ARG A 18 0.42 -19.00 -0.61
CA ARG A 18 -0.73 -19.87 -0.32
C ARG A 18 -1.75 -19.18 0.58
N THR A 19 -1.28 -18.41 1.56
CA THR A 19 -2.13 -17.71 2.52
C THR A 19 -2.99 -16.67 1.83
N TYR A 20 -2.40 -15.73 1.07
CA TYR A 20 -3.22 -14.71 0.42
C TYR A 20 -4.11 -15.30 -0.68
N TYR A 21 -3.67 -16.30 -1.45
CA TYR A 21 -4.56 -16.95 -2.42
C TYR A 21 -5.74 -17.65 -1.74
N SER A 22 -5.52 -18.25 -0.57
CA SER A 22 -6.59 -18.89 0.18
C SER A 22 -7.61 -17.85 0.66
N LEU A 23 -7.14 -16.75 1.21
CA LEU A 23 -7.98 -15.65 1.68
C LEU A 23 -8.76 -14.99 0.53
N LEU A 24 -8.13 -14.76 -0.62
CA LEU A 24 -8.77 -14.15 -1.80
C LEU A 24 -9.80 -15.04 -2.49
N ARG A 25 -9.87 -16.35 -2.16
CA ARG A 25 -10.96 -17.23 -2.61
C ARG A 25 -12.22 -17.13 -1.74
N SER A 26 -12.15 -16.46 -0.58
CA SER A 26 -13.31 -16.28 0.30
C SER A 26 -14.31 -15.29 -0.32
N SER A 27 -15.59 -15.42 0.04
CA SER A 27 -16.70 -14.63 -0.53
C SER A 27 -16.83 -13.20 0.01
N GLY A 28 -15.74 -12.60 0.49
CA GLY A 28 -15.77 -11.27 1.08
C GLY A 28 -14.44 -10.55 1.04
N ALA A 29 -14.48 -9.25 1.36
CA ALA A 29 -13.29 -8.44 1.44
C ALA A 29 -12.45 -8.85 2.65
N ILE A 30 -11.20 -9.22 2.39
CA ILE A 30 -10.24 -9.60 3.43
C ILE A 30 -9.52 -8.35 3.91
N ARG A 31 -9.15 -8.29 5.19
CA ARG A 31 -8.33 -7.20 5.71
C ARG A 31 -6.86 -7.48 5.39
N VAL A 32 -6.14 -6.50 4.85
CA VAL A 32 -4.71 -6.59 4.55
C VAL A 32 -3.91 -6.90 5.81
N ARG A 33 -4.37 -6.44 6.98
CA ARG A 33 -3.74 -6.75 8.28
C ARG A 33 -3.58 -8.24 8.54
N SER A 34 -4.47 -9.09 8.00
CA SER A 34 -4.41 -10.55 8.18
C SER A 34 -3.23 -11.18 7.44
N LEU A 35 -2.52 -10.41 6.60
CA LEU A 35 -1.35 -10.82 5.85
C LEU A 35 -0.04 -10.29 6.45
N GLU A 36 -0.09 -9.32 7.38
CA GLU A 36 1.10 -8.61 7.88
C GLU A 36 2.11 -9.56 8.54
N ASP A 37 1.65 -10.42 9.45
CA ASP A 37 2.52 -11.36 10.15
C ASP A 37 3.21 -12.34 9.19
N THR A 38 2.46 -12.91 8.24
CA THR A 38 3.01 -13.84 7.25
C THR A 38 3.90 -13.13 6.23
N HIS A 39 3.61 -11.87 5.90
CA HIS A 39 4.45 -11.03 5.05
C HIS A 39 5.80 -10.73 5.72
N ALA A 40 5.77 -10.38 7.01
CA ALA A 40 6.96 -10.12 7.80
C ALA A 40 7.81 -11.39 7.97
N ALA A 41 7.15 -12.53 8.26
CA ALA A 41 7.82 -13.83 8.40
C ALA A 41 8.43 -14.35 7.08
N MET A 42 7.96 -13.89 5.92
CA MET A 42 8.55 -14.23 4.61
C MET A 42 9.98 -13.69 4.43
N ASN A 43 10.40 -12.71 5.25
CA ASN A 43 11.73 -12.08 5.18
C ASN A 43 12.08 -11.60 3.76
N SER A 44 11.18 -10.83 3.16
CA SER A 44 11.34 -10.37 1.78
C SER A 44 12.54 -9.42 1.62
N ASN A 45 13.33 -9.63 0.57
CA ASN A 45 14.38 -8.68 0.18
C ASN A 45 13.85 -7.29 -0.19
N LEU A 46 12.56 -7.17 -0.53
CA LEU A 46 11.93 -5.89 -0.84
C LEU A 46 11.38 -5.19 0.40
N HIS A 47 11.39 -5.85 1.56
CA HIS A 47 10.83 -5.34 2.81
C HIS A 47 11.50 -6.01 4.02
N TYR A 48 12.76 -5.66 4.24
CA TYR A 48 13.62 -6.33 5.22
C TYR A 48 13.35 -5.88 6.67
N GLN A 49 12.77 -4.69 6.86
CA GLN A 49 12.39 -4.21 8.21
C GLN A 49 10.92 -4.49 8.54
N ALA A 50 10.21 -5.34 7.79
CA ALA A 50 8.77 -5.58 7.99
C ALA A 50 8.38 -5.94 9.44
N ALA A 51 9.20 -6.75 10.13
CA ALA A 51 8.99 -7.15 11.53
C ALA A 51 9.58 -6.17 12.56
N GLN A 52 10.35 -5.18 12.13
CA GLN A 52 11.06 -4.24 13.00
C GLN A 52 10.25 -2.95 13.19
N PRO A 53 10.44 -2.22 14.30
CA PRO A 53 9.75 -0.94 14.52
C PRO A 53 10.26 0.18 13.59
N ASP A 54 11.42 0.00 12.96
CA ASP A 54 12.03 0.98 12.07
C ASP A 54 11.39 0.98 10.68
N LEU A 55 11.42 2.16 10.04
CA LEU A 55 10.85 2.38 8.72
C LEU A 55 11.76 1.84 7.63
N ASP A 56 11.24 0.91 6.84
CA ASP A 56 11.87 0.46 5.62
C ASP A 56 11.57 1.45 4.50
N MET A 57 12.41 2.48 4.39
CA MET A 57 12.24 3.54 3.39
C MET A 57 12.33 3.04 1.95
N SER A 58 13.03 1.92 1.72
CA SER A 58 13.08 1.27 0.41
C SER A 58 11.75 0.60 0.08
N ALA A 59 11.17 -0.16 1.03
CA ALA A 59 9.87 -0.81 0.85
C ALA A 59 8.73 0.21 0.72
N LEU A 60 8.71 1.24 1.57
CA LEU A 60 7.72 2.31 1.53
C LEU A 60 7.75 3.04 0.18
N SER A 61 8.93 3.44 -0.28
CA SER A 61 9.10 4.10 -1.59
C SER A 61 8.70 3.19 -2.74
N TYR A 62 9.11 1.92 -2.69
CA TYR A 62 8.75 0.92 -3.69
C TYR A 62 7.24 0.76 -3.81
N ALA A 63 6.54 0.70 -2.68
CA ALA A 63 5.11 0.48 -2.64
C ALA A 63 4.32 1.74 -3.00
N ALA A 64 4.69 2.91 -2.46
CA ALA A 64 4.04 4.18 -2.75
C ALA A 64 4.08 4.53 -4.24
N LEU A 65 5.20 4.28 -4.92
CA LEU A 65 5.32 4.53 -6.36
C LEU A 65 4.47 3.57 -7.22
N ARG A 66 3.95 2.47 -6.65
CA ARG A 66 3.12 1.47 -7.36
C ARG A 66 1.64 1.58 -7.03
N LEU A 67 1.28 2.47 -6.12
CA LEU A 67 -0.08 2.74 -5.70
C LEU A 67 -0.48 4.17 -6.09
N PRO A 68 -1.77 4.44 -6.33
CA PRO A 68 -2.23 5.81 -6.51
C PRO A 68 -2.14 6.61 -5.20
N ASP A 69 -1.95 7.93 -5.31
CA ASP A 69 -1.85 8.85 -4.17
C ASP A 69 -3.08 8.84 -3.24
N CYS A 70 -4.22 8.32 -3.71
CA CYS A 70 -5.44 8.18 -2.92
C CYS A 70 -5.47 6.95 -1.99
N ILE A 71 -4.35 6.21 -1.88
CA ILE A 71 -4.30 5.03 -1.02
C ILE A 71 -4.54 5.36 0.47
N PRO A 72 -4.07 6.50 1.03
CA PRO A 72 -4.38 6.87 2.41
C PRO A 72 -5.88 7.03 2.69
N GLU A 73 -6.69 7.39 1.68
CA GLU A 73 -8.15 7.55 1.74
C GLU A 73 -8.92 6.28 1.34
N THR A 74 -8.22 5.24 0.91
CA THR A 74 -8.85 3.99 0.49
C THR A 74 -9.16 3.13 1.72
N SER A 75 -10.38 2.62 1.78
CA SER A 75 -10.83 1.64 2.78
C SER A 75 -11.04 0.25 2.16
N LEU A 76 -11.35 0.20 0.87
CA LEU A 76 -11.58 -1.02 0.11
C LEU A 76 -10.93 -0.92 -1.28
N LEU A 77 -10.13 -1.91 -1.62
CA LEU A 77 -9.62 -2.17 -2.96
C LEU A 77 -10.40 -3.31 -3.61
N VAL A 78 -11.03 -3.03 -4.75
CA VAL A 78 -11.72 -4.04 -5.57
C VAL A 78 -10.88 -4.36 -6.81
N LEU A 79 -10.54 -5.63 -6.97
CA LEU A 79 -9.74 -6.15 -8.08
C LEU A 79 -10.64 -6.84 -9.09
N GLY A 80 -10.51 -6.52 -10.38
CA GLY A 80 -11.33 -7.15 -11.43
C GLY A 80 -10.66 -7.14 -12.79
N GLN A 81 -10.95 -8.14 -13.63
CA GLN A 81 -10.35 -8.24 -14.97
C GLN A 81 -10.92 -7.23 -15.96
N MET A 82 -12.22 -7.00 -15.88
CA MET A 82 -12.96 -6.23 -16.88
C MET A 82 -14.11 -5.47 -16.25
N GLU A 83 -14.57 -4.46 -16.98
CA GLU A 83 -15.65 -3.57 -16.57
C GLU A 83 -16.94 -4.29 -16.20
N GLU A 84 -17.31 -5.34 -16.94
CA GLU A 84 -18.53 -6.12 -16.70
C GLU A 84 -18.55 -6.78 -15.32
N VAL A 85 -17.38 -7.23 -14.83
CA VAL A 85 -17.23 -7.85 -13.51
C VAL A 85 -17.49 -6.83 -12.41
N PHE A 86 -16.93 -5.62 -12.53
CA PHE A 86 -17.25 -4.53 -11.60
C PHE A 86 -18.74 -4.16 -11.64
N ASN A 87 -19.30 -4.06 -12.85
CA ASN A 87 -20.70 -3.68 -13.05
C ASN A 87 -21.69 -4.67 -12.43
N ARG A 88 -21.38 -5.98 -12.47
CA ARG A 88 -22.18 -7.06 -11.89
C ARG A 88 -22.25 -6.96 -10.36
N GLU A 89 -21.15 -6.58 -9.75
CA GLU A 89 -21.01 -6.41 -8.30
C GLU A 89 -21.43 -5.01 -7.82
N GLY A 90 -22.03 -4.19 -8.71
CA GLY A 90 -22.55 -2.87 -8.38
C GLY A 90 -21.53 -1.73 -8.39
N TYR A 91 -20.28 -1.98 -8.78
CA TYR A 91 -19.23 -0.97 -8.90
C TYR A 91 -19.25 -0.33 -10.30
N LYS A 92 -19.85 0.87 -10.39
CA LYS A 92 -19.92 1.67 -11.64
C LYS A 92 -18.64 2.46 -11.89
N VAL A 93 -17.52 1.76 -12.07
CA VAL A 93 -16.16 2.33 -12.13
C VAL A 93 -15.97 3.37 -13.24
N GLN A 94 -16.78 3.35 -14.29
CA GLN A 94 -16.76 4.34 -15.39
C GLN A 94 -17.14 5.75 -14.91
N LYS A 95 -17.90 5.84 -13.81
CA LYS A 95 -18.33 7.10 -13.20
C LYS A 95 -17.35 7.61 -12.14
N TRP A 96 -16.34 6.81 -11.80
CA TRP A 96 -15.37 7.13 -10.76
C TRP A 96 -14.19 7.92 -11.35
N LYS A 97 -13.42 8.59 -10.49
CA LYS A 97 -12.27 9.39 -10.92
C LYS A 97 -11.14 8.46 -11.37
N PRO A 98 -10.62 8.57 -12.60
CA PRO A 98 -9.43 7.81 -12.99
C PRO A 98 -8.21 8.32 -12.19
N VAL A 99 -7.44 7.39 -11.63
CA VAL A 99 -6.20 7.67 -10.88
C VAL A 99 -5.06 6.81 -11.41
N ARG A 100 -3.82 7.18 -11.12
CA ARG A 100 -2.63 6.53 -11.66
C ARG A 100 -1.57 6.35 -10.56
N ALA A 101 -0.76 5.32 -10.71
CA ALA A 101 0.46 5.13 -9.93
C ALA A 101 1.69 5.57 -10.77
N PRO A 102 2.74 6.12 -10.14
CA PRO A 102 3.95 6.57 -10.85
C PRO A 102 4.72 5.50 -11.64
N ALA A 103 4.99 4.33 -11.03
CA ALA A 103 5.99 3.37 -11.52
C ALA A 103 5.40 2.05 -12.05
N ARG A 104 4.13 1.73 -11.76
CA ARG A 104 3.45 0.52 -12.28
C ARG A 104 2.15 0.93 -12.99
N ARG A 105 2.12 0.73 -14.31
CA ARG A 105 0.95 1.06 -15.13
C ARG A 105 -0.16 0.04 -14.90
N ARG A 106 -1.09 0.40 -14.03
CA ARG A 106 -2.36 -0.32 -13.80
C ARG A 106 -3.51 0.67 -13.90
N LYS A 107 -4.65 0.24 -14.45
CA LYS A 107 -5.83 1.10 -14.60
C LYS A 107 -6.56 1.15 -13.28
N PHE A 108 -6.62 2.33 -12.68
CA PHE A 108 -7.29 2.55 -11.41
C PHE A 108 -8.43 3.56 -11.52
N TYR A 109 -9.45 3.39 -10.69
CA TYR A 109 -10.56 4.32 -10.53
C TYR A 109 -10.91 4.47 -9.06
N PHE A 110 -11.13 5.69 -8.60
CA PHE A 110 -11.38 5.98 -7.19
C PHE A 110 -12.76 6.63 -6.98
N ASP A 111 -13.53 6.05 -6.06
CA ASP A 111 -14.74 6.64 -5.48
C ASP A 111 -14.41 7.24 -4.11
N ALA A 112 -14.16 8.55 -4.10
CA ALA A 112 -13.85 9.28 -2.87
C ALA A 112 -15.00 9.28 -1.86
N LYS A 113 -16.26 9.15 -2.30
CA LYS A 113 -17.42 9.15 -1.39
C LYS A 113 -17.46 7.88 -0.55
N ARG A 114 -17.07 6.75 -1.14
CA ARG A 114 -17.02 5.44 -0.47
C ARG A 114 -15.63 5.06 0.04
N GLY A 115 -14.59 5.81 -0.35
CA GLY A 115 -13.20 5.41 -0.13
C GLY A 115 -12.89 4.07 -0.80
N THR A 116 -13.39 3.85 -2.02
CA THR A 116 -13.21 2.59 -2.75
C THR A 116 -12.31 2.82 -3.96
N LEU A 117 -11.23 2.04 -4.05
CA LEU A 117 -10.32 2.01 -5.18
C LEU A 117 -10.62 0.76 -6.00
N ALA A 118 -10.83 0.91 -7.30
CA ALA A 118 -10.88 -0.20 -8.25
C ALA A 118 -9.56 -0.31 -9.00
N ALA A 119 -9.04 -1.53 -9.13
CA ALA A 119 -7.86 -1.82 -9.92
C ALA A 119 -8.16 -2.91 -10.93
N PHE A 120 -7.85 -2.65 -12.19
CA PHE A 120 -7.92 -3.67 -13.23
C PHE A 120 -6.70 -4.58 -13.14
N VAL A 121 -6.92 -5.88 -13.05
CA VAL A 121 -5.88 -6.91 -12.94
C VAL A 121 -6.10 -7.96 -14.03
N ALA A 122 -5.13 -8.18 -14.91
CA ALA A 122 -5.32 -9.05 -16.07
C ALA A 122 -4.84 -10.49 -15.81
N SER A 123 -4.02 -10.67 -14.77
CA SER A 123 -3.28 -11.91 -14.56
C SER A 123 -3.07 -12.20 -13.08
N VAL A 124 -2.64 -13.42 -12.79
CA VAL A 124 -2.21 -13.81 -11.44
C VAL A 124 -1.00 -12.99 -10.98
N SER A 125 -0.04 -12.70 -11.87
CA SER A 125 1.13 -11.89 -11.51
C SER A 125 0.78 -10.44 -11.14
N ASP A 126 -0.35 -9.91 -11.62
CA ASP A 126 -0.86 -8.63 -11.12
C ASP A 126 -1.33 -8.70 -9.66
N ILE A 127 -1.93 -9.83 -9.26
CA ILE A 127 -2.33 -10.09 -7.88
C ILE A 127 -1.09 -10.27 -7.01
N ASP A 128 -0.12 -11.04 -7.50
CA ASP A 128 1.14 -11.30 -6.81
C ASP A 128 2.00 -10.03 -6.66
N ASP A 129 1.80 -9.03 -7.51
CA ASP A 129 2.39 -7.69 -7.38
C ASP A 129 1.61 -6.81 -6.39
N ILE A 130 0.28 -6.75 -6.52
CA ILE A 130 -0.52 -5.78 -5.75
C ILE A 130 -0.68 -6.16 -4.28
N ILE A 131 -0.83 -7.45 -3.94
CA ILE A 131 -1.08 -7.88 -2.56
C ILE A 131 0.12 -7.62 -1.64
N PRO A 132 1.36 -8.00 -2.01
CA PRO A 132 2.53 -7.67 -1.20
C PRO A 132 2.79 -6.17 -1.16
N THR A 133 2.55 -5.46 -2.27
CA THR A 133 2.69 -3.99 -2.33
C THR A 133 1.77 -3.28 -1.34
N LEU A 134 0.50 -3.67 -1.26
CA LEU A 134 -0.45 -3.09 -0.28
C LEU A 134 -0.06 -3.43 1.15
N THR A 135 0.38 -4.66 1.39
CA THR A 135 0.76 -5.13 2.73
C THR A 135 1.99 -4.37 3.22
N ALA A 136 3.01 -4.22 2.38
CA ALA A 136 4.19 -3.42 2.69
C ALA A 136 3.83 -1.95 2.95
N TYR A 137 3.01 -1.32 2.08
CA TYR A 137 2.58 0.06 2.30
C TYR A 137 1.82 0.24 3.62
N GLN A 138 0.93 -0.69 3.96
CA GLN A 138 0.15 -0.62 5.20
C GLN A 138 1.04 -0.77 6.44
N ILE A 139 1.97 -1.73 6.45
CA ILE A 139 2.92 -1.91 7.55
C ILE A 139 3.70 -0.61 7.76
N GLU A 140 4.31 -0.08 6.71
CA GLU A 140 5.15 1.13 6.81
C GLU A 140 4.34 2.37 7.19
N TRP A 141 3.14 2.54 6.64
CA TRP A 141 2.23 3.59 7.08
C TRP A 141 1.88 3.48 8.57
N ASN A 142 1.64 2.26 9.04
CA ASN A 142 1.26 2.02 10.43
C ASN A 142 2.42 2.28 11.39
N LYS A 143 3.67 2.06 10.98
CA LYS A 143 4.86 2.50 11.71
C LYS A 143 4.97 4.04 11.77
N ILE A 144 4.69 4.74 10.66
CA ILE A 144 4.61 6.21 10.65
C ILE A 144 3.55 6.69 11.66
N ASN A 145 2.36 6.08 11.65
CA ASN A 145 1.31 6.38 12.63
C ASN A 145 1.83 6.16 14.06
N GLU A 146 2.39 5.00 14.35
CA GLU A 146 2.88 4.66 15.70
C GLU A 146 3.93 5.64 16.21
N LYS A 147 4.85 6.07 15.34
CA LYS A 147 5.91 7.04 15.67
C LYS A 147 5.40 8.48 15.80
N LEU A 148 4.30 8.86 15.12
CA LEU A 148 3.84 10.26 15.06
C LEU A 148 2.49 10.54 15.74
N ASN A 149 1.70 9.54 16.14
CA ASN A 149 0.30 9.76 16.55
C ASN A 149 0.14 10.48 17.90
N ASN A 150 1.22 10.63 18.67
CA ASN A 150 1.24 11.21 20.01
C ASN A 150 2.35 12.27 20.20
N GLY A 151 2.24 13.04 21.28
CA GLY A 151 3.21 14.09 21.64
C GLY A 151 3.07 15.40 20.85
N ASP A 152 4.04 16.29 21.06
CA ASP A 152 4.01 17.66 20.54
C ASP A 152 4.07 17.73 19.01
N VAL A 153 4.81 16.81 18.39
CA VAL A 153 4.91 16.72 16.93
C VAL A 153 3.54 16.41 16.31
N ALA A 154 2.77 15.51 16.92
CA ALA A 154 1.42 15.19 16.48
C ALA A 154 0.50 16.42 16.54
N ALA A 155 0.54 17.15 17.65
CA ALA A 155 -0.27 18.35 17.84
C ALA A 155 0.07 19.44 16.82
N ARG A 156 1.37 19.65 16.56
CA ARG A 156 1.85 20.63 15.57
C ARG A 156 1.54 20.23 14.14
N LEU A 157 1.63 18.94 13.82
CA LEU A 157 1.22 18.42 12.51
C LEU A 157 -0.28 18.66 12.29
N ARG A 158 -1.15 18.33 13.26
CA ARG A 158 -2.61 18.56 13.14
C ARG A 158 -2.99 20.04 13.01
N ALA A 159 -2.26 20.93 13.68
CA ALA A 159 -2.51 22.36 13.63
C ALA A 159 -1.96 23.05 12.36
N PHE A 160 -1.13 22.36 11.57
CA PHE A 160 -0.53 22.95 10.38
C PHE A 160 -1.54 22.99 9.22
N GLU A 161 -1.78 24.17 8.66
CA GLU A 161 -2.62 24.30 7.46
C GLU A 161 -1.81 23.97 6.20
N THR A 162 -2.11 22.83 5.58
CA THR A 162 -1.47 22.45 4.32
C THR A 162 -2.02 23.27 3.15
N GLY A 163 -1.13 23.70 2.25
CA GLY A 163 -1.51 24.43 1.03
C GLY A 163 -1.01 25.88 0.94
N ASN A 164 -0.56 26.49 2.03
CA ASN A 164 0.03 27.84 2.03
C ASN A 164 1.44 27.83 2.62
N GLY A 165 2.44 27.57 1.77
CA GLY A 165 3.85 27.71 2.10
C GLY A 165 4.57 26.41 2.49
N TYR A 166 5.84 26.54 2.83
CA TYR A 166 6.70 25.44 3.28
C TYR A 166 6.57 25.27 4.80
N ALA A 167 6.54 24.03 5.29
CA ALA A 167 6.62 23.80 6.73
C ALA A 167 7.90 24.41 7.32
N PRO A 168 7.85 24.97 8.54
CA PRO A 168 9.04 25.44 9.21
C PRO A 168 10.09 24.33 9.31
N MET A 169 11.36 24.66 9.03
CA MET A 169 12.46 23.70 9.11
C MET A 169 12.55 22.99 10.47
N ALA A 170 12.20 23.69 11.56
CA ALA A 170 12.12 23.09 12.89
C ALA A 170 11.08 21.97 12.96
N LEU A 171 9.88 22.18 12.40
CA LEU A 171 8.83 21.14 12.35
C LEU A 171 9.31 19.93 11.53
N LEU A 172 9.94 20.18 10.37
CA LEU A 172 10.47 19.10 9.53
C LEU A 172 11.56 18.29 10.24
N ASP A 173 12.45 18.94 10.98
CA ASP A 173 13.49 18.24 11.75
C ASP A 173 12.91 17.45 12.93
N ASP A 174 11.88 17.99 13.61
CA ASP A 174 11.19 17.27 14.69
C ASP A 174 10.45 16.03 14.16
N ILE A 175 9.78 16.13 13.01
CA ILE A 175 9.15 14.99 12.34
C ILE A 175 10.21 13.95 11.97
N ARG A 176 11.32 14.38 11.35
CA ARG A 176 12.40 13.48 10.96
C ARG A 176 12.95 12.71 12.16
N ARG A 177 13.20 13.39 13.28
CA ARG A 177 13.67 12.76 14.53
C ARG A 177 12.64 11.80 15.10
N ALA A 178 11.36 12.17 15.10
CA ALA A 178 10.29 11.30 15.59
C ALA A 178 10.14 10.03 14.75
N LEU A 179 10.34 10.11 13.43
CA LEU A 179 10.36 8.97 12.53
C LEU A 179 11.66 8.13 12.62
N ASP A 180 12.66 8.60 13.36
CA ASP A 180 14.01 8.04 13.43
C ASP A 180 14.69 7.92 12.04
N LEU A 181 14.51 8.94 11.21
CA LEU A 181 15.05 8.96 9.84
C LEU A 181 16.36 9.76 9.74
N SER A 182 17.27 9.25 8.92
CA SER A 182 18.42 10.01 8.45
C SER A 182 17.95 11.23 7.61
N ALA A 183 18.83 12.22 7.42
CA ALA A 183 18.52 13.35 6.55
C ALA A 183 18.31 12.92 5.09
N GLU A 184 19.04 11.90 4.63
CA GLU A 184 18.91 11.32 3.30
C GLU A 184 17.55 10.64 3.13
N ASP A 185 17.14 9.83 4.10
CA ASP A 185 15.88 9.10 4.03
C ASP A 185 14.66 10.00 4.16
N PHE A 186 14.75 11.04 4.98
CA PHE A 186 13.71 12.06 5.03
C PHE A 186 13.60 12.84 3.72
N SER A 187 14.73 13.08 3.04
CA SER A 187 14.72 13.66 1.69
C SER A 187 14.03 12.73 0.69
N LYS A 188 14.28 11.41 0.74
CA LYS A 188 13.56 10.41 -0.08
C LYS A 188 12.05 10.44 0.18
N LEU A 189 11.63 10.55 1.45
CA LEU A 189 10.22 10.67 1.82
C LEU A 189 9.57 11.90 1.16
N GLY A 190 10.27 13.05 1.15
CA GLY A 190 9.81 14.26 0.47
C GLY A 190 9.79 14.16 -1.06
N GLN A 191 10.70 13.40 -1.67
CA GLN A 191 10.68 13.13 -3.11
C GLN A 191 9.51 12.22 -3.51
N MET A 192 9.19 11.24 -2.66
CA MET A 192 8.06 10.33 -2.83
C MET A 192 6.71 11.05 -2.70
N TRP A 193 6.59 12.00 -1.76
CA TRP A 193 5.41 12.84 -1.56
C TRP A 193 5.72 14.32 -1.80
N PRO A 194 5.82 14.76 -3.06
CA PRO A 194 6.30 16.09 -3.39
C PRO A 194 5.34 17.21 -2.94
N GLY A 195 5.92 18.35 -2.54
CA GLY A 195 5.18 19.55 -2.19
C GLY A 195 4.31 19.36 -0.95
N HIS A 196 3.03 19.72 -1.05
CA HIS A 196 2.10 19.63 0.09
C HIS A 196 1.75 18.18 0.48
N LEU A 197 1.94 17.21 -0.42
CA LEU A 197 1.60 15.81 -0.19
C LEU A 197 2.35 15.20 0.99
N LEU A 198 3.60 15.62 1.25
CA LEU A 198 4.37 15.14 2.40
C LEU A 198 3.61 15.40 3.69
N LEU A 199 3.20 16.65 3.92
CA LEU A 199 2.53 17.05 5.15
C LEU A 199 1.10 16.50 5.20
N ASP A 200 0.37 16.50 4.08
CA ASP A 200 -0.97 15.91 4.02
C ASP A 200 -0.96 14.44 4.41
N ASN A 201 0.01 13.67 3.91
CA ASN A 201 0.11 12.24 4.22
C ASN A 201 0.59 12.01 5.65
N LEU A 202 1.53 12.80 6.15
CA LEU A 202 1.95 12.72 7.56
C LEU A 202 0.82 13.09 8.52
N GLN A 203 0.00 14.09 8.20
CA GLN A 203 -1.20 14.43 8.99
C GLN A 203 -2.20 13.28 9.00
N LYS A 204 -2.52 12.71 7.83
CA LYS A 204 -3.38 11.52 7.76
C LYS A 204 -2.80 10.37 8.56
N ALA A 205 -1.48 10.16 8.50
CA ALA A 205 -0.80 9.11 9.22
C ALA A 205 -0.83 9.36 10.73
N VAL A 206 -0.76 10.60 11.21
CA VAL A 206 -0.95 10.96 12.62
C VAL A 206 -2.37 10.63 13.10
N ASP A 207 -3.38 10.85 12.26
CA ASP A 207 -4.77 10.72 12.64
C ASP A 207 -5.32 9.30 12.56
N ARG A 208 -4.79 8.47 11.63
CA ARG A 208 -5.26 7.10 11.46
C ARG A 208 -4.20 6.13 10.99
N ARG A 209 -4.31 4.92 11.53
CA ARG A 209 -3.72 3.71 10.95
C ARG A 209 -4.44 3.37 9.64
N LEU A 210 -3.71 2.75 8.72
CA LEU A 210 -4.29 2.11 7.55
C LEU A 210 -4.78 0.70 7.90
N ASP A 211 -6.00 0.42 7.43
CA ASP A 211 -6.68 -0.87 7.55
C ASP A 211 -7.43 -1.15 6.25
N LEU A 212 -6.64 -1.39 5.20
CA LEU A 212 -7.13 -1.67 3.87
C LEU A 212 -7.86 -3.01 3.84
N ARG A 213 -8.96 -3.06 3.10
CA ARG A 213 -9.60 -4.30 2.68
C ARG A 213 -9.36 -4.55 1.20
N VAL A 214 -9.24 -5.80 0.80
CA VAL A 214 -9.11 -6.18 -0.61
C VAL A 214 -10.09 -7.30 -0.95
N THR A 215 -10.68 -7.24 -2.15
CA THR A 215 -11.50 -8.31 -2.69
C THR A 215 -11.19 -8.49 -4.17
N VAL A 216 -11.22 -9.74 -4.63
CA VAL A 216 -11.13 -10.09 -6.06
C VAL A 216 -12.51 -10.42 -6.56
N LEU A 217 -12.93 -9.74 -7.62
CA LEU A 217 -14.21 -9.94 -8.27
C LEU A 217 -14.07 -10.98 -9.39
N GLY A 218 -15.15 -11.73 -9.66
CA GLY A 218 -15.20 -12.81 -10.67
C GLY A 218 -15.29 -14.21 -10.05
N SER A 219 -15.30 -15.26 -10.86
CA SER A 219 -15.51 -16.66 -10.46
C SER A 219 -14.31 -17.31 -9.72
N GLY A 220 -13.45 -16.48 -9.12
CA GLY A 220 -12.25 -16.87 -8.38
C GLY A 220 -10.96 -16.73 -9.19
N LEU A 221 -9.83 -16.92 -8.50
CA LEU A 221 -8.46 -16.86 -9.05
C LEU A 221 -8.22 -17.75 -10.28
N SER A 222 -9.05 -18.78 -10.49
CA SER A 222 -8.98 -19.69 -11.64
C SER A 222 -9.16 -18.98 -12.98
N ASP A 223 -9.98 -17.93 -13.04
CA ASP A 223 -10.19 -17.15 -14.27
C ASP A 223 -8.96 -16.30 -14.62
N TYR A 224 -8.13 -15.97 -13.64
CA TYR A 224 -6.87 -15.25 -13.84
C TYR A 224 -5.73 -16.16 -14.30
N ARG A 225 -5.85 -17.48 -14.08
CA ARG A 225 -4.86 -18.48 -14.52
C ARG A 225 -5.00 -18.87 -15.99
N ARG A 226 -6.20 -18.72 -16.58
CA ARG A 226 -6.47 -19.07 -17.98
C ARG A 226 -6.01 -18.02 -18.99
N ALA A 227 -5.62 -16.82 -18.53
CA ALA A 227 -5.24 -15.69 -19.38
C ALA A 227 -3.74 -15.64 -19.72
N VAL A 228 -2.99 -16.72 -19.46
CA VAL A 228 -1.56 -16.87 -19.80
C VAL A 228 -1.40 -17.87 -20.92
#